data_AF-A0A1K1Z674-F1
#
_entry.id   AF-A0A1K1Z674-F1
#
_cell.length_a   1.000
_cell.length_b   1.000
_cell.length_c   1.000
_cell.angle_alpha   90.00
_cell.angle_beta   90.00
_cell.angle_gamma   90.00
#
_symmetry.space_group_name_H-M   'P 1'
#
loop_
_entity.id
_entity.type
_entity.pdbx_description
1 polymer ?
#
loop_
_entity_poly.entity_id
_entity_poly.type
_entity_poly.pdbx_seq_one_letter_code
_entity_poly.pdbx_strand_id
1 'polypeptide(L)' 'MTGEQTDFEHLMQQLEALVTQMESGDLSLEASLQAYEEGVRLTRLCQQHLASAEQRVLHLQEQQGQVGFEPLNLSDPGVS' A
#
# COMPACT_ATOMS: atom_id res chain seq x y z
N MET A 1 -4.97 11.83 -14.47
CA MET A 1 -4.30 10.88 -13.58
C MET A 1 -4.64 11.11 -12.10
N THR A 2 -5.74 11.79 -11.78
CA THR A 2 -6.11 12.15 -10.40
C THR A 2 -6.91 11.07 -9.67
N GLY A 3 -7.65 10.20 -10.38
CA GLY A 3 -8.48 9.16 -9.75
C GLY A 3 -7.68 8.12 -8.95
N GLU A 4 -6.61 7.56 -9.53
CA GLU A 4 -5.79 6.53 -8.88
C GLU A 4 -5.05 7.02 -7.63
N GLN A 5 -4.73 8.32 -7.57
CA GLN A 5 -4.09 8.92 -6.40
C GLN A 5 -5.09 9.07 -5.25
N THR A 6 -6.31 9.54 -5.54
CA THR A 6 -7.39 9.61 -4.56
C THR A 6 -7.77 8.23 -4.03
N ASP A 7 -7.75 7.20 -4.88
CA ASP A 7 -8.02 5.83 -4.46
C ASP A 7 -6.95 5.28 -3.50
N PHE A 8 -5.67 5.55 -3.78
CA PHE A 8 -4.57 5.16 -2.88
C PHE A 8 -4.64 5.87 -1.53
N GLU A 9 -4.84 7.19 -1.52
CA GLU A 9 -4.96 7.98 -0.28
C GLU A 9 -6.13 7.48 0.57
N HIS A 10 -7.26 7.13 -0.05
CA HIS A 10 -8.42 6.57 0.65
C HIS A 10 -8.16 5.17 1.23
N LEU A 11 -7.41 4.30 0.51
CA LEU A 11 -7.00 3.00 1.04
C LEU A 11 -6.05 3.14 2.23
N MET A 12 -5.12 4.09 2.18
CA MET A 12 -4.21 4.38 3.29
C MET A 12 -4.95 4.91 4.52
N GLN A 13 -5.90 5.84 4.34
CA GLN A 13 -6.71 6.34 5.45
C GLN A 13 -7.51 5.23 6.15
N GLN A 14 -8.08 4.29 5.38
CA GLN A 14 -8.77 3.13 5.95
C GLN A 14 -7.82 2.24 6.74
N LEU A 15 -6.61 2.00 6.23
CA LEU A 15 -5.60 1.18 6.91
C LEU A 15 -5.14 1.84 8.22
N GLU A 16 -4.89 3.14 8.23
CA GLU A 16 -4.52 3.91 9.42
C GLU A 16 -5.62 3.88 10.49
N ALA A 17 -6.87 4.08 10.08
CA ALA A 17 -8.02 3.99 10.98
C ALA A 17 -8.14 2.59 11.60
N LEU A 18 -7.93 1.54 10.79
CA LEU A 18 -7.97 0.16 11.24
C LEU A 18 -6.85 -0.17 12.23
N VAL A 19 -5.61 0.27 11.95
CA VAL A 19 -4.48 0.12 12.88
C VAL A 19 -4.77 0.83 14.19
N THR A 20 -5.27 2.07 14.13
CA THR A 20 -5.65 2.82 15.34
C THR A 20 -6.69 2.06 16.17
N GLN A 21 -7.68 1.45 15.51
CA GLN A 21 -8.69 0.61 16.18
C GLN A 21 -8.06 -0.65 16.80
N MET A 22 -7.12 -1.30 16.11
CA MET A 22 -6.41 -2.48 16.65
C MET A 22 -5.52 -2.13 17.85
N GLU A 23 -4.87 -0.96 17.82
CA GLU A 23 -4.00 -0.47 18.90
C GLU A 23 -4.77 -0.03 20.15
N SER A 24 -6.06 0.30 20.02
CA SER A 24 -6.92 0.65 21.17
C SER A 24 -7.05 -0.48 22.20
N GLY A 25 -6.91 -1.74 21.77
CA GLY A 25 -7.01 -2.91 22.63
C GLY A 25 -8.44 -3.29 23.04
N ASP A 26 -9.46 -2.56 22.58
CA ASP A 26 -10.87 -2.75 22.97
C ASP A 26 -11.61 -3.81 22.11
N LEU A 27 -10.91 -4.48 21.19
CA LEU A 27 -11.50 -5.45 20.28
C LEU A 27 -11.65 -6.83 20.92
N SER A 28 -12.80 -7.46 20.69
CA SER A 28 -12.96 -8.89 20.93
C SER A 28 -12.00 -9.70 20.04
N LEU A 29 -11.80 -10.98 20.37
CA LEU A 29 -10.97 -11.87 19.55
C LEU A 29 -11.48 -11.96 18.10
N GLU A 30 -12.79 -12.12 17.93
CA GLU A 30 -13.41 -12.20 16.60
C GLU A 30 -13.24 -10.89 15.82
N ALA A 31 -13.46 -9.74 16.46
CA ALA A 31 -13.25 -8.44 15.85
C ALA A 31 -11.77 -8.19 15.49
N SER A 32 -10.85 -8.67 16.33
CA SER A 32 -9.40 -8.60 16.07
C SER A 32 -9.00 -9.41 14.84
N LEU A 33 -9.58 -10.61 14.65
CA LEU A 33 -9.34 -11.44 13.47
C LEU A 33 -9.87 -10.78 12.19
N GLN A 34 -11.09 -10.23 12.25
CA GLN A 34 -11.67 -9.49 11.13
C GLN A 34 -10.84 -8.26 10.76
N ALA A 35 -10.39 -7.50 11.78
CA ALA A 35 -9.52 -6.35 11.57
C ALA A 35 -8.17 -6.75 10.95
N TYR A 36 -7.60 -7.88 11.36
CA TYR A 36 -6.37 -8.40 10.74
C TYR A 36 -6.58 -8.77 9.26
N GLU A 37 -7.64 -9.52 8.94
CA GLU A 37 -7.95 -9.91 7.55
C GLU A 37 -8.14 -8.68 6.66
N GLU A 38 -8.86 -7.68 7.16
CA GLU A 38 -9.07 -6.42 6.45
C GLU A 38 -7.78 -5.63 6.28
N GLY A 39 -6.91 -5.60 7.29
CA GLY A 39 -5.59 -4.95 7.20
C GLY A 39 -4.70 -5.59 6.14
N VAL A 40 -4.69 -6.92 6.06
CA VAL A 40 -3.98 -7.67 5.00
C VAL A 40 -4.56 -7.33 3.62
N ARG A 41 -5.88 -7.22 3.50
CA ARG A 41 -6.56 -6.86 2.24
C ARG A 41 -6.18 -5.45 1.80
N LEU A 42 -6.30 -4.46 2.68
CA LEU A 42 -5.96 -3.06 2.41
C LEU A 42 -4.48 -2.91 2.03
N THR A 43 -3.57 -3.56 2.75
CA THR A 43 -2.14 -3.55 2.45
C THR A 43 -1.85 -4.07 1.04
N ARG A 44 -2.48 -5.19 0.64
CA ARG A 44 -2.32 -5.74 -0.71
C ARG A 44 -2.82 -4.78 -1.79
N LEU A 45 -3.93 -4.08 -1.55
CA LEU A 45 -4.43 -3.08 -2.49
C LEU A 45 -3.47 -1.91 -2.63
N CYS A 46 -2.94 -1.38 -1.52
CA CYS A 46 -1.92 -0.33 -1.56
C CYS A 46 -0.70 -0.76 -2.38
N GLN A 47 -0.20 -1.98 -2.18
CA GLN A 47 0.91 -2.54 -2.95
C GLN A 47 0.61 -2.63 -4.46
N GLN A 48 -0.61 -3.03 -4.83
CA GLN A 48 -1.03 -3.10 -6.24
C GLN A 48 -1.07 -1.71 -6.89
N HIS A 49 -1.57 -0.70 -6.17
CA HIS A 49 -1.57 0.68 -6.65
C HIS A 49 -0.14 1.20 -6.86
N LEU A 50 0.76 0.94 -5.90
CA LEU A 50 2.17 1.31 -6.02
C LEU A 50 2.86 0.62 -7.20
N ALA A 51 2.63 -0.70 -7.37
CA ALA A 51 3.17 -1.44 -8.51
C ALA A 51 2.69 -0.89 -9.86
N SER A 52 1.41 -0.51 -9.95
CA SER A 52 0.86 0.11 -11.17
C SER A 52 1.50 1.48 -11.45
N ALA A 53 1.69 2.30 -10.41
CA ALA A 53 2.37 3.58 -10.53
C ALA A 53 3.83 3.41 -10.97
N GLU A 54 4.54 2.46 -10.40
CA GLU A 54 5.91 2.09 -10.77
C GLU A 54 6.01 1.67 -12.24
N GLN A 55 5.13 0.78 -12.71
CA GLN A 55 5.12 0.37 -14.12
C GLN A 55 4.91 1.54 -15.08
N ARG A 56 4.10 2.53 -14.70
CA ARG A 56 3.91 3.73 -15.52
C ARG A 56 5.15 4.59 -15.55
N VAL A 57 5.85 4.76 -14.43
CA VAL A 57 7.13 5.48 -14.37
C VAL A 57 8.17 4.80 -15.25
N LEU A 58 8.31 3.47 -15.13
CA LEU A 58 9.20 2.67 -15.97
C LEU A 58 8.93 2.89 -17.46
N HIS A 59 7.67 2.80 -17.88
CA HIS A 59 7.31 3.01 -19.28
C HIS A 59 7.65 4.43 -19.78
N LEU A 60 7.43 5.45 -18.95
CA LEU A 60 7.79 6.84 -19.29
C LEU A 60 9.31 7.03 -19.41
N GLN A 61 10.11 6.37 -18.56
CA GLN A 61 11.56 6.42 -18.64
C GLN A 61 12.11 5.70 -19.88
N GLU A 62 11.56 4.54 -20.24
CA GLU A 62 11.90 3.83 -21.48
C GLU A 62 11.66 4.70 -22.71
N GLN A 63 10.52 5.41 -22.75
CA GLN A 63 10.20 6.36 -23.82
C GLN A 63 11.19 7.53 -23.90
N GLN A 64 11.77 7.93 -22.77
CA GLN A 64 12.75 9.02 -22.67
C GLN A 64 14.21 8.54 -22.82
N GLY A 65 14.44 7.25 -23.06
CA GLY A 65 15.78 6.67 -23.17
C GLY A 65 16.57 6.68 -21.85
N GLN A 66 15.89 6.82 -20.71
CA GLN A 66 16.50 6.78 -19.38
C GLN A 66 16.43 5.35 -18.83
N VAL A 67 17.58 4.80 -18.44
CA VAL A 67 17.69 3.45 -17.89
C VAL A 67 18.05 3.58 -16.42
N GLY A 68 17.07 3.40 -15.53
CA GLY A 68 17.30 3.41 -14.08
C GLY A 68 16.04 3.60 -13.27
N PHE A 69 15.40 2.50 -12.91
CA PHE A 69 14.47 2.42 -11.78
C PHE A 69 14.79 1.14 -11.03
N GLU A 70 15.07 1.25 -9.74
CA GLU A 70 15.22 0.10 -8.85
C GLU A 70 13.86 -0.14 -8.16
N PRO A 71 13.26 -1.33 -8.30
CA PRO A 71 11.96 -1.61 -7.71
C PRO A 71 11.96 -1.46 -6.19
N LEU A 72 10.85 -0.97 -5.64
CA LEU A 72 10.67 -0.92 -4.20
C LEU A 72 10.54 -2.35 -3.64
N ASN A 73 11.63 -2.87 -3.08
CA ASN A 73 11.62 -4.17 -2.41
C ASN A 73 11.04 -4.05 -1.00
N LEU A 74 9.72 -4.27 -0.87
CA LEU A 74 9.02 -4.27 0.42
C LEU A 74 9.27 -5.55 1.25
N SER A 75 10.05 -6.50 0.74
CA SER A 75 10.43 -7.73 1.46
C SER A 75 11.75 -7.59 2.21
N ASP A 76 12.38 -6.42 2.19
CA ASP A 76 13.59 -6.14 2.95
C ASP A 76 13.22 -5.68 4.38
N PRO A 77 13.48 -6.49 5.43
CA PRO A 77 13.26 -6.08 6.81
C PRO A 77 14.28 -5.02 7.30
N GLY A 78 15.16 -4.50 6.44
CA GLY A 78 16.24 -3.59 6.80
C GLY A 78 16.38 -2.39 5.88
N VAL A 79 15.41 -1.46 5.89
CA VAL A 79 15.75 -0.06 5.64
C VAL A 79 16.19 0.53 6.99
N SER A 80 17.50 0.62 7.21
CA SER A 80 18.09 1.54 8.22
C SER A 80 17.91 2.98 7.80
#